data_AF-A0A2Z6MQA9-F1
#
_entry.id   AF-A0A2Z6MQA9-F1
#
_cell.length_a   1.000
_cell.length_b   1.000
_cell.length_c   1.000
_cell.angle_alpha   90.00
_cell.angle_beta   90.00
_cell.angle_gamma   90.00
#
_symmetry.space_group_name_H-M   'P 1'
#
loop_
_entity.id
_entity.type
_entity.pdbx_description
1 polymer ?
#
loop_
_entity_poly.entity_id
_entity_poly.type
_entity_poly.pdbx_seq_one_letter_code
_entity_poly.pdbx_strand_id
1 'polypeptide(L)' 'MKATGVAASVEIVPEVLTFDNYGRWSVIMKNYLMGQGLWDVVTSRDDTEYLINSLDIEQGWYI' A
#
# COMPACT_ATOMS: atom_id res chain seq x y z
N MET A 1 5.76 5.09 -38.87
CA MET A 1 4.85 4.48 -37.86
C MET A 1 4.82 5.41 -36.67
N LYS A 2 3.66 5.98 -36.34
CA LYS A 2 3.55 6.88 -35.19
C LYS A 2 3.42 6.00 -33.94
N ALA A 3 4.42 6.00 -33.07
CA ALA A 3 4.30 5.42 -31.76
C ALA A 3 3.33 6.29 -30.95
N THR A 4 2.07 5.89 -30.92
CA THR A 4 1.13 6.38 -29.92
C THR A 4 1.62 5.84 -28.58
N GLY A 5 2.33 6.70 -27.84
CA GLY A 5 2.51 6.56 -26.41
C GLY A 5 1.14 6.65 -25.75
N VAL A 6 0.40 5.55 -25.79
CA VAL A 6 -0.76 5.36 -24.93
C VAL A 6 -0.15 5.21 -23.56
N ALA A 7 -0.10 6.32 -22.82
CA ALA A 7 0.02 6.28 -21.38
C ALA A 7 -1.03 5.25 -20.95
N ALA A 8 -0.53 4.12 -20.47
CA ALA A 8 -1.33 3.01 -20.02
C ALA A 8 -1.98 3.46 -18.71
N SER A 9 -2.98 4.34 -18.83
CA SER A 9 -4.10 4.46 -17.91
C SER A 9 -4.86 3.14 -18.00
N VAL A 10 -4.21 2.05 -17.60
CA VAL A 10 -4.85 0.77 -17.40
C VAL A 10 -5.93 1.08 -16.38
N GLU A 11 -7.16 0.97 -16.83
CA GLU A 11 -8.35 0.84 -16.01
C GLU A 11 -8.07 -0.32 -15.04
N ILE A 12 -7.46 -0.03 -13.89
CA ILE A 12 -7.00 -1.07 -12.96
C ILE A 12 -8.19 -1.90 -12.45
N VAL A 13 -9.40 -1.32 -12.49
CA VAL A 13 -10.67 -2.07 -12.61
C VAL A 13 -11.68 -1.19 -13.38
N PRO A 14 -12.22 -1.64 -14.53
CA PRO A 14 -13.36 -0.98 -15.18
C PRO A 14 -14.67 -1.13 -14.39
N GLU A 15 -14.73 -2.14 -13.51
CA GLU A 15 -15.91 -2.55 -12.74
C GLU A 15 -15.81 -2.10 -11.29
N VAL A 16 -16.97 -1.93 -10.63
CA VAL A 16 -17.03 -1.66 -9.19
C VAL A 16 -16.37 -2.81 -8.43
N LEU A 17 -15.52 -2.48 -7.45
CA LEU A 17 -14.85 -3.47 -6.61
C LEU A 17 -15.90 -4.25 -5.80
N THR A 18 -15.89 -5.57 -5.93
CA THR A 18 -16.74 -6.50 -5.19
C THR A 18 -15.88 -7.52 -4.46
N PHE A 19 -16.48 -8.33 -3.59
CA PHE A 19 -15.78 -9.43 -2.94
C PHE A 19 -15.16 -10.39 -3.96
N ASP A 20 -15.87 -10.69 -5.04
CA ASP A 20 -15.47 -11.67 -6.05
C ASP A 20 -14.28 -11.19 -6.90
N ASN A 21 -14.16 -9.88 -7.14
CA ASN A 21 -13.09 -9.31 -7.97
C ASN A 21 -11.92 -8.72 -7.16
N TYR A 22 -12.05 -8.63 -5.82
CA TYR A 22 -11.02 -8.07 -4.93
C TYR A 22 -9.66 -8.77 -5.08
N GLY A 23 -9.66 -10.11 -5.14
CA GLY A 23 -8.41 -10.87 -5.24
C GLY A 23 -7.62 -10.50 -6.51
N ARG A 24 -8.31 -10.44 -7.66
CA ARG A 24 -7.70 -10.04 -8.94
C ARG A 24 -7.19 -8.60 -8.89
N TRP A 25 -8.00 -7.67 -8.37
CA TRP A 25 -7.62 -6.28 -8.21
C TRP A 25 -6.37 -6.11 -7.34
N SER A 26 -6.31 -6.79 -6.20
CA SER A 26 -5.20 -6.67 -5.24
C SER A 26 -3.85 -7.05 -5.86
N VAL A 27 -3.82 -8.08 -6.71
CA VAL A 27 -2.61 -8.51 -7.43
C VAL A 27 -2.17 -7.45 -8.45
N ILE A 28 -3.11 -6.89 -9.21
CA ILE A 28 -2.82 -5.83 -10.19
C ILE A 28 -2.28 -4.59 -9.47
N MET A 29 -2.94 -4.15 -8.40
CA MET A 29 -2.51 -3.00 -7.60
C MET A 29 -1.13 -3.22 -6.99
N LYS A 30 -0.87 -4.39 -6.41
CA LYS A 30 0.45 -4.73 -5.87
C LYS A 30 1.54 -4.62 -6.94
N ASN A 31 1.34 -5.24 -8.10
CA ASN A 31 2.32 -5.20 -9.18
C ASN A 31 2.54 -3.77 -9.71
N TYR A 32 1.46 -3.00 -9.85
CA TYR A 32 1.54 -1.59 -10.24
C TYR A 32 2.39 -0.78 -9.24
N LEU A 33 2.08 -0.89 -7.95
CA LEU A 33 2.80 -0.16 -6.90
C LEU A 33 4.25 -0.62 -6.76
N MET A 34 4.52 -1.92 -6.90
CA MET A 34 5.90 -2.44 -6.95
C MET A 34 6.67 -1.85 -8.15
N GLY A 35 6.06 -1.77 -9.33
CA GLY A 35 6.65 -1.15 -10.51
C GLY A 35 6.92 0.36 -10.36
N GLN A 36 6.17 1.04 -9.50
CA GLN A 36 6.37 2.45 -9.16
C GLN A 36 7.29 2.66 -7.94
N GLY A 37 7.76 1.58 -7.28
CA GLY A 37 8.51 1.69 -6.02
C GLY A 37 7.70 2.22 -4.84
N LEU A 38 6.37 2.13 -4.90
CA LEU A 38 5.43 2.66 -3.91
C LEU A 38 4.84 1.60 -2.98
N TRP A 39 5.13 0.33 -3.22
CA TRP A 39 4.57 -0.76 -2.43
C TRP A 39 4.91 -0.63 -0.95
N ASP A 40 6.17 -0.29 -0.65
CA ASP A 40 6.65 -0.18 0.73
C ASP A 40 5.94 0.94 1.51
N VAL A 41 5.49 2.00 0.83
CA VAL A 41 4.76 3.12 1.46
C VAL A 41 3.37 2.69 1.94
N VAL A 42 2.70 1.80 1.19
CA VAL A 42 1.35 1.32 1.58
C VAL A 42 1.41 0.12 2.51
N THR A 43 2.56 -0.56 2.59
CA THR A 43 2.76 -1.70 3.50
C THR A 43 3.56 -1.37 4.75
N SER A 44 4.23 -0.21 4.80
CA SER A 44 4.86 0.27 6.02
C SER A 44 3.73 0.52 7.03
N ARG A 45 3.59 -0.42 7.96
CA ARG A 45 2.83 -0.17 9.17
C ARG A 45 3.61 0.91 9.93
N ASP A 46 2.92 1.92 10.44
CA ASP A 46 3.54 2.88 11.35
C ASP A 46 3.99 2.11 12.60
N ASP A 47 5.21 1.57 12.56
CA ASP A 47 5.85 0.88 13.68
C ASP A 47 6.03 1.83 14.88
N THR A 48 5.75 3.11 14.69
CA THR A 48 5.69 4.13 15.74
C THR A 48 4.59 3.87 16.76
N GLU A 49 3.48 3.17 16.44
CA GLU A 49 2.40 2.92 17.40
C GLU A 49 2.82 1.99 18.57
N TYR A 50 3.89 1.20 18.38
CA TYR A 50 4.45 0.34 19.44
C TYR A 50 5.57 1.01 20.25
N LEU A 51 6.21 2.06 19.73
CA LEU A 51 7.30 2.74 20.44
C LEU A 51 6.79 3.76 21.47
N ILE A 52 5.67 4.44 21.19
CA ILE A 52 5.05 5.36 22.16
C ILE A 52 4.56 4.62 23.42
N ASN A 53 4.02 3.42 23.28
CA ASN A 53 3.57 2.62 24.42
C ASN A 53 4.73 1.98 25.21
N SER A 54 5.93 1.86 24.62
CA SER A 54 7.10 1.27 25.29
C SER A 54 7.91 2.29 26.09
N LEU A 55 7.98 3.56 25.64
CA LEU A 55 8.80 4.59 26.29
C LEU A 55 8.16 5.13 27.58
N ASP A 56 6.82 5.14 27.65
CA ASP A 56 6.07 5.60 28.82
C ASP A 56 6.07 4.59 29.99
N ILE A 57 6.30 3.29 29.73
CA ILE A 57 6.27 2.26 30.78
C ILE A 57 7.60 2.22 31.57
N GLU A 58 8.74 2.55 30.95
CA GLU A 58 10.05 2.51 31.62
C GLU A 58 10.33 3.71 32.54
N GLN A 59 9.62 4.83 32.38
CA GLN A 59 9.81 6.03 33.19
C GLN A 59 8.97 6.04 34.49
N GLY A 60 8.05 5.09 34.68
CA GLY A 60 7.10 5.07 35.80
C GLY A 60 7.49 4.23 37.02
N TRP A 61 8.67 3.59 37.04
CA TRP A 61 9.05 2.62 38.08
C TRP A 61 10.14 3.13 39.04
N TYR A 62 10.43 4.43 39.06
CA TYR A 62 11.48 5.03 39.90
C TYR A 62 11.05 6.31 40.65
N ILE A 63 9.84 6.34 41.22
CA ILE A 63 9.48 7.26 42.32
C ILE A 63 8.52 6.58 43.31
#